data_AF-A0A7C1K7P9-F1
#
_entry.id   AF-A0A7C1K7P9-F1
#
_cell.length_a   1.000
_cell.length_b   1.000
_cell.length_c   1.000
_cell.angle_alpha   90.00
_cell.angle_beta   90.00
_cell.angle_gamma   90.00
#
_symmetry.space_group_name_H-M   'P 1'
#
loop_
_entity.id
_entity.type
_entity.pdbx_description
1 polymer ?
#
loop_
_entity_poly.entity_id
_entity_poly.type
_entity_poly.pdbx_seq_one_letter_code
_entity_poly.pdbx_strand_id
1 'polypeptide(L)'
;MAYFIGTILPYITVAIFLGGLTWHLWRWTAARIPHFIALSPFPKSWAGSVGFIVWQILLFWNILKFDRRLWIGAWPMHVAIGAILGGHILGIYTLGLQFHMIFPYAISEALSESLSDLLGKTIGVIFVAAAAYLLYRRFAYDRVAAISAPSDYLHLLLLLIIGGIGVYMRFVPGASLHYDEARHFLAGLFLFRPEPLPDNVFFLLHFLFVQILMIIFPFSKLMHPFGMLWNRWVVNRPYEEPAMGIPGAQIVAPAGVIYEDSGRTIRVEHWPRFPVKGV
;
A
#
# COMPACT_ATOMS: atom_id res chain seq x y z
N MET A 1 17.02 5.97 25.79
CA MET A 1 15.89 6.09 24.83
C MET A 1 16.33 5.87 23.38
N ALA A 2 17.35 6.58 22.88
CA ALA A 2 17.86 6.39 21.51
C ALA A 2 18.27 4.95 21.18
N TYR A 3 18.97 4.25 22.08
CA TYR A 3 19.31 2.83 21.89
C TYR A 3 18.09 1.93 21.68
N PHE A 4 17.03 2.12 22.47
CA PHE A 4 15.81 1.34 22.29
C PHE A 4 15.18 1.61 20.92
N ILE A 5 15.04 2.88 20.52
CA ILE A 5 14.40 3.27 19.25
C ILE A 5 15.23 2.87 18.02
N GLY A 6 16.56 3.01 18.10
CA GLY A 6 17.48 2.76 16.99
C GLY A 6 17.90 1.29 16.86
N THR A 7 17.90 0.52 17.94
CA THR A 7 18.46 -0.83 17.94
C THR A 7 17.44 -1.91 18.24
N ILE A 8 16.60 -1.75 19.27
CA ILE A 8 15.68 -2.82 19.72
C ILE A 8 14.34 -2.75 18.96
N LEU A 9 13.73 -1.57 18.96
CA LEU A 9 12.42 -1.30 18.36
C LEU A 9 12.33 -1.69 16.87
N PRO A 10 13.38 -1.54 16.02
CA PRO A 10 13.28 -1.91 14.62
C PRO A 10 13.02 -3.40 14.41
N TYR A 11 13.64 -4.27 15.22
CA TYR A 11 13.40 -5.71 15.14
C TYR A 11 11.99 -6.07 15.60
N ILE A 12 11.50 -5.44 16.68
CA ILE A 12 10.11 -5.60 17.14
C ILE A 12 9.14 -5.13 16.04
N THR A 13 9.42 -3.96 15.46
CA THR A 13 8.63 -3.36 14.38
C THR A 13 8.52 -4.28 13.19
N VAL A 14 9.65 -4.82 12.70
CA VAL A 14 9.67 -5.75 11.56
C VAL A 14 8.94 -7.05 11.89
N ALA A 15 9.12 -7.61 13.10
CA ALA A 15 8.42 -8.81 13.52
C ALA A 15 6.89 -8.61 13.55
N ILE A 16 6.41 -7.49 14.09
CA ILE A 16 4.97 -7.15 14.11
C ILE A 16 4.45 -6.91 12.69
N PHE A 17 5.18 -6.13 11.89
CA PHE A 17 4.79 -5.79 10.53
C PHE A 17 4.65 -7.04 9.66
N LEU A 18 5.70 -7.88 9.62
CA LEU A 18 5.71 -9.10 8.83
C LEU A 18 4.73 -10.15 9.36
N GLY A 19 4.72 -10.39 10.68
CA GLY A 19 3.80 -11.35 11.29
C GLY A 19 2.33 -10.96 11.07
N GLY A 20 2.00 -9.67 11.26
CA GLY A 20 0.67 -9.14 11.03
C GLY A 20 0.25 -9.18 9.55
N LEU A 21 1.17 -8.89 8.63
CA LEU A 21 0.96 -8.97 7.19
C LEU A 21 0.69 -10.42 6.77
N THR A 22 1.55 -11.35 7.16
CA THR A 22 1.40 -12.78 6.87
C THR A 22 0.10 -13.33 7.43
N TRP A 23 -0.26 -12.98 8.66
CA TRP A 23 -1.52 -13.38 9.28
C TRP A 23 -2.74 -12.92 8.48
N HIS A 24 -2.78 -11.65 8.05
CA HIS A 24 -3.90 -11.12 7.26
C HIS A 24 -3.99 -11.74 5.87
N LEU A 25 -2.85 -11.87 5.18
CA LEU A 25 -2.80 -12.53 3.87
C LEU A 25 -3.25 -14.00 3.97
N TRP A 26 -2.78 -14.71 5.00
CA TRP A 26 -3.22 -16.08 5.27
C TRP A 26 -4.72 -16.17 5.55
N ARG A 27 -5.28 -15.28 6.38
CA ARG A 27 -6.73 -15.26 6.62
C ARG A 27 -7.55 -14.97 5.37
N TRP A 28 -7.09 -14.06 4.51
CA TRP A 28 -7.78 -13.75 3.25
C TRP A 28 -7.70 -14.88 2.24
N THR A 29 -6.59 -15.64 2.21
CA THR A 29 -6.49 -16.85 1.37
C THR A 29 -7.31 -18.02 1.89
N ALA A 30 -7.33 -18.21 3.21
CA ALA A 30 -8.08 -19.28 3.83
C ALA A 30 -9.60 -19.06 3.73
N ALA A 31 -10.04 -17.82 3.65
CA ALA A 31 -11.46 -17.47 3.48
C ALA A 31 -11.95 -17.88 2.09
N ARG A 32 -12.83 -18.89 2.05
CA ARG A 32 -13.54 -19.31 0.83
C ARG A 32 -14.89 -18.60 0.75
N ILE A 33 -15.21 -18.00 -0.40
CA ILE A 33 -16.50 -17.35 -0.62
C ILE A 33 -17.41 -18.36 -1.33
N PRO A 34 -18.57 -18.75 -0.75
CA PRO A 34 -19.39 -19.83 -1.30
C PRO A 34 -20.26 -19.38 -2.49
N HIS A 35 -20.12 -18.16 -2.98
CA HIS A 35 -21.02 -17.55 -3.96
C HIS A 35 -20.25 -16.69 -4.96
N PHE A 36 -20.72 -16.65 -6.21
CA PHE A 36 -20.15 -15.77 -7.23
C PHE A 36 -20.46 -14.30 -6.97
N ILE A 37 -19.47 -13.45 -6.78
CA ILE A 37 -19.73 -12.01 -6.73
C ILE A 37 -19.38 -11.44 -8.11
N ALA A 38 -20.32 -11.54 -9.07
CA ALA A 38 -20.15 -10.93 -10.38
C ALA A 38 -20.29 -9.41 -10.27
N LEU A 39 -19.18 -8.71 -9.99
CA LEU A 39 -19.17 -7.25 -9.91
C LEU A 39 -19.05 -6.62 -11.30
N SER A 40 -20.18 -6.16 -11.85
CA SER A 40 -20.31 -5.26 -13.02
C SER A 40 -19.71 -5.78 -14.33
N PRO A 41 -19.96 -5.15 -15.51
CA PRO A 41 -19.44 -5.66 -16.78
C PRO A 41 -17.91 -5.67 -16.77
N PHE A 42 -17.32 -6.85 -16.61
CA PHE A 42 -15.88 -7.07 -16.62
C PHE A 42 -15.42 -7.42 -18.05
N PRO A 43 -14.18 -7.08 -18.45
CA PRO A 43 -13.68 -7.45 -19.77
C PRO A 43 -13.85 -8.95 -20.04
N LYS A 44 -14.35 -9.30 -21.22
CA LYS A 44 -14.63 -10.69 -21.62
C LYS A 44 -13.37 -11.51 -21.98
N SER A 45 -12.21 -10.86 -22.06
CA SER A 45 -10.93 -11.49 -22.40
C SER A 45 -9.89 -11.25 -21.30
N TRP A 46 -8.99 -12.23 -21.10
CA TRP A 46 -7.90 -12.14 -20.14
C TRP A 46 -7.01 -10.90 -20.36
N ALA A 47 -6.62 -10.63 -21.60
CA ALA A 47 -5.83 -9.44 -21.95
C ALA A 47 -6.59 -8.14 -21.60
N GLY A 48 -7.90 -8.10 -21.86
CA GLY A 48 -8.74 -6.97 -21.48
C GLY A 48 -8.82 -6.78 -19.96
N SER A 49 -8.88 -7.88 -19.20
CA SER A 49 -8.90 -7.86 -17.72
C SER A 49 -7.60 -7.31 -17.14
N VAL A 50 -6.46 -7.78 -17.65
CA VAL A 50 -5.13 -7.29 -17.23
C VAL A 50 -5.00 -5.81 -17.56
N GLY A 51 -5.32 -5.41 -18.79
CA GLY A 51 -5.28 -4.01 -19.21
C GLY A 51 -6.17 -3.11 -18.35
N PHE A 52 -7.40 -3.56 -18.04
CA PHE A 52 -8.31 -2.83 -17.16
C PHE A 52 -7.75 -2.67 -15.74
N ILE A 53 -7.18 -3.73 -15.15
CA ILE A 53 -6.59 -3.67 -13.80
C ILE A 53 -5.40 -2.70 -13.78
N VAL A 54 -4.49 -2.82 -14.76
CA VAL A 54 -3.34 -1.91 -14.88
C VAL A 54 -3.80 -0.46 -15.00
N TRP A 55 -4.81 -0.20 -15.82
CA TRP A 55 -5.39 1.14 -15.99
C TRP A 55 -5.99 1.69 -14.69
N GLN A 56 -6.65 0.83 -13.91
CA GLN A 56 -7.19 1.21 -12.60
C GLN A 56 -6.08 1.51 -11.58
N ILE A 57 -4.97 0.78 -11.59
CA ILE A 57 -3.84 1.00 -10.68
C ILE A 57 -3.07 2.27 -11.07
N LEU A 58 -2.76 2.44 -12.35
CA LEU A 58 -1.90 3.53 -12.81
C LEU A 58 -2.62 4.87 -12.82
N LEU A 59 -3.90 4.92 -13.14
CA LEU A 59 -4.63 6.19 -13.34
C LEU A 59 -5.77 6.40 -12.35
N PHE A 60 -6.07 5.43 -11.49
CA PHE A 60 -7.24 5.47 -10.61
C PHE A 60 -8.51 5.82 -11.40
N TRP A 61 -8.69 5.16 -12.55
CA TRP A 61 -9.61 5.57 -13.61
C TRP A 61 -11.03 5.87 -13.11
N ASN A 62 -11.57 5.03 -12.24
CA ASN A 62 -12.90 5.26 -11.68
C ASN A 62 -12.95 6.55 -10.84
N ILE A 63 -11.93 6.81 -10.03
CA ILE A 63 -11.85 8.04 -9.22
C ILE A 63 -11.69 9.25 -10.15
N LEU A 64 -10.85 9.15 -11.18
CA LEU A 64 -10.70 10.21 -12.18
C LEU A 64 -12.04 10.54 -12.87
N LYS A 65 -12.84 9.52 -13.18
CA LYS A 65 -14.13 9.68 -13.86
C LYS A 65 -15.21 10.25 -12.95
N PHE A 66 -15.32 9.77 -11.71
CA PHE A 66 -16.47 10.03 -10.83
C PHE A 66 -16.21 11.06 -9.73
N ASP A 67 -14.96 11.27 -9.32
CA ASP A 67 -14.59 12.26 -8.31
C ASP A 67 -13.19 12.85 -8.60
N ARG A 68 -13.16 13.76 -9.57
CA ARG A 68 -11.93 14.47 -9.98
C ARG A 68 -11.26 15.21 -8.81
N ARG A 69 -12.05 15.70 -7.84
CA ARG A 69 -11.52 16.42 -6.67
C ARG A 69 -10.72 15.46 -5.79
N LEU A 70 -11.27 14.28 -5.50
CA LEU A 70 -10.51 13.23 -4.82
C LEU A 70 -9.27 12.81 -5.63
N TRP A 71 -9.41 12.67 -6.95
CA TRP A 71 -8.31 12.24 -7.81
C TRP A 71 -7.09 13.17 -7.75
N ILE A 72 -7.31 14.49 -7.79
CA ILE A 72 -6.23 15.50 -7.74
C ILE A 72 -5.37 15.37 -6.46
N GLY A 73 -5.94 14.91 -5.35
CA GLY A 73 -5.17 14.60 -4.14
C GLY A 73 -4.64 13.17 -4.12
N ALA A 74 -5.51 12.20 -4.40
CA ALA A 74 -5.22 10.79 -4.20
C ALA A 74 -4.15 10.28 -5.16
N TRP A 75 -4.21 10.67 -6.44
CA TRP A 75 -3.29 10.16 -7.44
C TRP A 75 -1.85 10.68 -7.23
N PRO A 76 -1.60 12.01 -7.11
CA PRO A 76 -0.24 12.48 -6.84
C PRO A 76 0.32 11.96 -5.53
N MET A 77 -0.51 11.81 -4.49
CA MET A 77 -0.09 11.25 -3.21
C MET A 77 0.43 9.81 -3.36
N HIS A 78 -0.28 8.94 -4.10
CA HIS A 78 0.14 7.54 -4.27
C HIS A 78 1.36 7.42 -5.19
N VAL A 79 1.41 8.19 -6.28
CA VAL A 79 2.61 8.25 -7.14
C VAL A 79 3.81 8.70 -6.32
N ALA A 80 3.64 9.71 -5.47
CA ALA A 80 4.71 10.21 -4.62
C ALA A 80 5.13 9.19 -3.55
N ILE A 81 4.21 8.46 -2.91
CA ILE A 81 4.57 7.34 -2.01
C ILE A 81 5.41 6.30 -2.77
N GLY A 82 4.97 5.87 -3.95
CA GLY A 82 5.69 4.89 -4.76
C GLY A 82 7.11 5.37 -5.10
N ALA A 83 7.24 6.62 -5.54
CA ALA A 83 8.54 7.23 -5.85
C ALA A 83 9.41 7.43 -4.60
N ILE A 84 8.82 7.80 -3.45
CA ILE A 84 9.53 7.94 -2.16
C ILE A 84 10.06 6.59 -1.71
N LEU A 85 9.24 5.54 -1.73
CA LEU A 85 9.68 4.18 -1.38
C LEU A 85 10.79 3.70 -2.32
N GLY A 86 10.64 3.93 -3.62
CA GLY A 86 11.68 3.65 -4.61
C GLY A 86 12.98 4.41 -4.34
N GLY A 87 12.89 5.70 -4.01
CA GLY A 87 14.05 6.53 -3.66
C GLY A 87 14.70 6.15 -2.32
N HIS A 88 13.93 5.68 -1.34
CA HIS A 88 14.48 5.15 -0.09
C HIS A 88 15.24 3.84 -0.32
N ILE A 89 14.73 2.97 -1.19
CA ILE A 89 15.41 1.70 -1.49
C ILE A 89 16.62 1.97 -2.38
N LEU A 90 16.41 2.53 -3.58
CA LEU A 90 17.45 2.69 -4.59
C LEU A 90 18.39 3.83 -4.23
N GLY A 91 17.85 5.01 -3.95
CA GLY A 91 18.67 6.20 -3.70
C GLY A 91 19.58 6.08 -2.48
N ILE A 92 19.12 5.49 -1.37
CA ILE A 92 20.01 5.23 -0.21
C ILE A 92 21.02 4.13 -0.54
N TYR A 93 20.59 3.04 -1.16
CA TYR A 93 21.48 1.93 -1.52
C TYR A 93 22.61 2.35 -2.47
N THR A 94 22.28 3.15 -3.48
CA THR A 94 23.23 3.65 -4.49
C THR A 94 23.87 4.99 -4.11
N LEU A 95 23.60 5.52 -2.91
CA LEU A 95 24.12 6.82 -2.45
C LEU A 95 23.73 8.00 -3.38
N GLY A 96 22.59 7.93 -4.06
CA GLY A 96 22.17 8.92 -5.06
C GLY A 96 22.81 8.75 -6.43
N LEU A 97 23.56 7.67 -6.67
CA LEU A 97 24.27 7.41 -7.92
C LEU A 97 23.46 6.58 -8.93
N GLN A 98 22.16 6.35 -8.70
CA GLN A 98 21.36 5.45 -9.55
C GLN A 98 21.31 5.88 -11.02
N PHE A 99 21.36 7.18 -11.31
CA PHE A 99 21.33 7.66 -12.70
C PHE A 99 22.69 7.50 -13.38
N HIS A 100 23.78 7.75 -12.64
CA HIS A 100 25.14 7.47 -13.11
C HIS A 100 25.33 5.96 -13.38
N MET A 101 24.84 5.09 -12.50
CA MET A 101 24.94 3.64 -12.69
C MET A 101 24.22 3.12 -13.94
N ILE A 102 23.09 3.74 -14.32
CA ILE A 102 22.34 3.36 -15.51
C ILE A 102 22.95 3.97 -16.78
N PHE A 103 23.44 5.22 -16.69
CA PHE A 103 23.97 5.98 -17.83
C PHE A 103 25.36 6.59 -17.53
N PRO A 104 26.40 5.77 -17.31
CA PRO A 104 27.68 6.23 -16.78
C PRO A 104 28.44 7.16 -17.74
N TYR A 105 28.20 7.03 -19.04
CA TYR A 105 28.83 7.85 -20.08
C TYR A 105 28.08 9.17 -20.36
N ALA A 106 26.85 9.32 -19.86
CA ALA A 106 26.01 10.51 -20.10
C ALA A 106 25.78 11.35 -18.83
N ILE A 107 25.85 10.73 -17.66
CA ILE A 107 25.53 11.35 -16.37
C ILE A 107 26.74 11.19 -15.46
N SER A 108 27.30 12.30 -14.97
CA SER A 108 28.38 12.25 -13.96
C SER A 108 27.83 11.91 -12.56
N GLU A 109 28.68 11.47 -11.65
CA GLU A 109 28.30 11.18 -10.25
C GLU A 109 27.64 12.39 -9.59
N ALA A 110 28.27 13.56 -9.66
CA ALA A 110 27.73 14.82 -9.11
C ALA A 110 26.37 15.19 -9.73
N LEU A 111 26.18 14.95 -11.03
CA LEU A 111 24.88 15.18 -11.67
C LEU A 111 23.84 14.17 -11.14
N SER A 112 24.19 12.90 -10.99
CA SER A 112 23.28 11.89 -10.42
C SER A 112 22.85 12.24 -9.00
N GLU A 113 23.77 12.66 -8.13
CA GLU A 113 23.45 13.07 -6.76
C GLU A 113 22.49 14.26 -6.76
N SER A 114 22.77 15.29 -7.56
CA SER A 114 21.90 16.48 -7.65
C SER A 114 20.51 16.16 -8.21
N LEU A 115 20.41 15.27 -9.21
CA LEU A 115 19.14 14.77 -9.73
C LEU A 115 18.37 13.96 -8.69
N SER A 116 19.07 13.13 -7.92
CA SER A 116 18.48 12.33 -6.84
C SER A 116 17.94 13.20 -5.72
N ASP A 117 18.70 14.21 -5.31
CA ASP A 117 18.26 15.17 -4.31
C ASP A 117 17.07 16.01 -4.81
N LEU A 118 17.14 16.53 -6.03
CA LEU A 118 16.05 17.28 -6.66
C LEU A 118 14.78 16.44 -6.74
N LEU A 119 14.88 15.20 -7.21
CA LEU A 119 13.74 14.27 -7.29
C LEU A 119 13.16 14.02 -5.90
N GLY A 120 14.00 13.74 -4.90
CA GLY A 120 13.58 13.52 -3.52
C GLY A 120 12.85 14.72 -2.93
N LYS A 121 13.37 15.95 -3.14
CA LYS A 121 12.76 17.21 -2.71
C LYS A 121 11.41 17.44 -3.37
N THR A 122 11.36 17.37 -4.70
CA THR A 122 10.13 17.65 -5.47
C THR A 122 9.03 16.65 -5.14
N ILE A 123 9.33 15.35 -5.13
CA ILE A 123 8.35 14.32 -4.81
C ILE A 123 7.89 14.42 -3.34
N GLY A 124 8.81 14.72 -2.42
CA GLY A 124 8.46 14.94 -1.01
C GLY A 124 7.47 16.09 -0.82
N VAL A 125 7.69 17.23 -1.49
CA VAL A 125 6.76 18.37 -1.45
C VAL A 125 5.39 18.01 -2.05
N ILE A 126 5.38 17.31 -3.19
CA ILE A 126 4.13 16.83 -3.82
C ILE A 126 3.37 15.93 -2.85
N PHE A 127 4.06 14.99 -2.19
CA PHE A 127 3.46 14.08 -1.22
C PHE A 127 2.81 14.84 -0.06
N VAL A 128 3.55 15.75 0.58
CA VAL A 128 3.05 16.53 1.73
C VAL A 128 1.86 17.40 1.32
N ALA A 129 1.95 18.10 0.20
CA ALA A 129 0.85 18.94 -0.29
C ALA A 129 -0.40 18.11 -0.62
N ALA A 130 -0.24 16.97 -1.29
CA ALA A 130 -1.35 16.09 -1.64
C ALA A 130 -1.98 15.44 -0.39
N ALA A 131 -1.18 14.99 0.57
CA ALA A 131 -1.67 14.46 1.84
C ALA A 131 -2.42 15.53 2.67
N ALA A 132 -1.91 16.77 2.70
CA ALA A 132 -2.55 17.88 3.39
C ALA A 132 -3.89 18.24 2.74
N TYR A 133 -3.95 18.25 1.41
CA TYR A 133 -5.20 18.42 0.66
C TYR A 133 -6.21 17.32 1.00
N LEU A 134 -5.80 16.05 1.04
CA LEU A 134 -6.69 14.94 1.37
C LEU A 134 -7.19 15.01 2.82
N LEU A 135 -6.34 15.42 3.76
CA LEU A 135 -6.73 15.64 5.15
C LEU A 135 -7.74 16.80 5.25
N TYR A 136 -7.46 17.93 4.60
CA TYR A 136 -8.38 19.07 4.53
C TYR A 136 -9.73 18.66 3.92
N ARG A 137 -9.74 17.96 2.79
CA ARG A 137 -10.96 17.46 2.14
C ARG A 137 -11.80 16.60 3.07
N ARG A 138 -11.16 15.84 3.97
CA ARG A 138 -11.83 14.97 4.94
C ARG A 138 -12.56 15.77 6.03
N PHE A 139 -12.08 16.96 6.38
CA PHE A 139 -12.78 17.87 7.30
C PHE A 139 -13.79 18.77 6.58
N ALA A 140 -13.45 19.28 5.40
CA ALA A 140 -14.21 20.32 4.72
C ALA A 140 -15.49 19.83 4.01
N TYR A 141 -15.63 18.53 3.76
CA TYR A 141 -16.78 17.96 3.05
C TYR A 141 -17.62 17.13 4.01
N ASP A 142 -18.82 17.61 4.35
CA ASP A 142 -19.72 16.95 5.31
C ASP A 142 -19.99 15.49 4.98
N ARG A 143 -20.20 15.16 3.69
CA ARG A 143 -20.42 13.78 3.23
C ARG A 143 -19.23 12.87 3.50
N VAL A 144 -18.01 13.41 3.43
CA VAL A 144 -16.76 12.66 3.67
C VAL A 144 -16.51 12.54 5.17
N ALA A 145 -16.73 13.64 5.92
CA ALA A 145 -16.59 13.65 7.37
C ALA A 145 -17.57 12.66 8.03
N ALA A 146 -18.83 12.62 7.56
CA ALA A 146 -19.88 11.74 8.08
C ALA A 146 -19.56 10.24 7.97
N ILE A 147 -18.72 9.84 7.01
CA ILE A 147 -18.32 8.43 6.81
C ILE A 147 -16.87 8.15 7.25
N SER A 148 -16.17 9.14 7.80
CA SER A 148 -14.78 9.00 8.21
C SER A 148 -14.67 8.50 9.64
N ALA A 149 -13.84 7.48 9.86
CA ALA A 149 -13.48 7.03 11.19
C ALA A 149 -12.29 7.88 11.73
N PRO A 150 -12.10 7.98 13.06
CA PRO A 150 -10.94 8.68 13.64
C PRO A 150 -9.59 8.21 13.07
N SER A 151 -9.46 6.91 12.80
CA SER A 151 -8.28 6.33 12.16
C SER A 151 -7.95 7.00 10.82
N ASP A 152 -8.94 7.43 10.05
CA ASP A 152 -8.73 7.98 8.71
C ASP A 152 -8.02 9.33 8.72
N TYR A 153 -8.22 10.10 9.80
CA TYR A 153 -7.50 11.34 10.08
C TYR A 153 -6.11 11.05 10.62
N LEU A 154 -6.00 10.13 11.58
CA LEU A 154 -4.74 9.79 12.24
C LEU A 154 -3.69 9.20 11.26
N HIS A 155 -4.10 8.37 10.31
CA HIS A 155 -3.17 7.84 9.30
C HIS A 155 -2.64 8.95 8.39
N LEU A 156 -3.50 9.87 7.93
CA LEU A 156 -3.07 11.01 7.11
C LEU A 156 -2.16 11.95 7.90
N LEU A 157 -2.47 12.19 9.17
CA LEU A 157 -1.63 12.99 10.06
C LEU A 157 -0.26 12.34 10.26
N LEU A 158 -0.21 11.03 10.51
CA LEU A 158 1.05 10.28 10.65
C LEU A 158 1.90 10.37 9.38
N LEU A 159 1.27 10.19 8.21
CA LEU A 159 1.94 10.35 6.92
C LEU A 159 2.46 11.78 6.69
N LEU A 160 1.70 12.80 7.10
CA LEU A 160 2.12 14.19 7.04
C LEU A 160 3.30 14.49 7.96
N ILE A 161 3.32 13.91 9.16
CA ILE A 161 4.46 14.05 10.10
C ILE A 161 5.71 13.42 9.48
N ILE A 162 5.61 12.17 9.00
CA ILE A 162 6.74 11.46 8.38
C ILE A 162 7.26 12.22 7.16
N GLY A 163 6.36 12.56 6.23
CA GLY A 163 6.71 13.29 5.00
C GLY A 163 7.22 14.70 5.29
N GLY A 164 6.61 15.40 6.25
CA GLY A 164 7.01 16.74 6.66
C GLY A 164 8.42 16.77 7.24
N ILE A 165 8.75 15.83 8.14
CA ILE A 165 10.11 15.70 8.67
C ILE A 165 11.08 15.33 7.54
N GLY A 166 10.72 14.39 6.66
CA GLY A 166 11.58 13.97 5.54
C GLY A 166 11.88 15.11 4.56
N VAL A 167 10.88 15.95 4.24
CA VAL A 167 11.08 17.17 3.45
C VAL A 167 11.95 18.15 4.21
N TYR A 168 11.68 18.38 5.50
CA TYR A 168 12.48 19.30 6.31
C TYR A 168 13.97 18.94 6.33
N MET A 169 14.30 17.66 6.53
CA MET A 169 15.68 17.16 6.47
C MET A 169 16.36 17.40 5.10
N ARG A 170 15.60 17.44 4.00
CA ARG A 170 16.18 17.73 2.67
C ARG A 170 16.40 19.22 2.41
N PHE A 171 15.57 20.09 2.99
CA PHE A 171 15.62 21.53 2.71
C PHE A 171 16.45 22.33 3.71
N VAL A 172 16.64 21.81 4.93
CA VAL A 172 17.35 22.53 6.00
C VAL A 172 18.72 21.89 6.25
N PRO A 173 19.84 22.58 5.94
CA PRO A 173 21.18 22.03 6.11
C PRO A 173 21.50 21.59 7.55
N GLY A 174 21.00 22.30 8.56
CA GLY A 174 21.18 21.91 9.96
C GLY A 174 20.39 20.67 10.39
N ALA A 175 19.47 20.17 9.54
CA ALA A 175 18.67 18.98 9.79
C ALA A 175 19.00 17.85 8.81
N SER A 176 19.87 18.09 7.83
CA SER A 176 20.16 17.12 6.78
C SER A 176 20.92 15.91 7.29
N LEU A 177 20.70 14.79 6.62
CA LEU A 177 21.42 13.54 6.84
C LEU A 177 21.90 13.06 5.48
N HIS A 178 23.18 12.71 5.37
CA HIS A 178 23.71 12.19 4.13
C HIS A 178 23.28 10.74 3.89
N TYR A 179 23.29 10.31 2.62
CA TYR A 179 22.85 8.96 2.25
C TYR A 179 23.73 7.85 2.83
N ASP A 180 25.03 8.10 2.97
CA ASP A 180 25.99 7.16 3.54
C ASP A 180 25.69 6.87 5.02
N GLU A 181 25.38 7.90 5.81
CA GLU A 181 25.00 7.75 7.22
C GLU A 181 23.73 6.88 7.36
N ALA A 182 22.70 7.18 6.56
CA ALA A 182 21.46 6.42 6.55
C ALA A 182 21.70 4.97 6.08
N ARG A 183 22.50 4.78 5.02
CA ARG A 183 22.81 3.45 4.47
C ARG A 183 23.58 2.61 5.46
N HIS A 184 24.60 3.17 6.11
CA HIS A 184 25.44 2.44 7.06
C HIS A 184 24.62 1.95 8.26
N PHE A 185 23.81 2.82 8.84
CA PHE A 185 22.89 2.47 9.92
C PHE A 185 21.89 1.38 9.53
N LEU A 186 21.19 1.56 8.38
CA LEU A 186 20.21 0.58 7.90
C LEU A 186 20.86 -0.77 7.55
N ALA A 187 22.05 -0.76 6.94
CA ALA A 187 22.80 -1.98 6.64
C ALA A 187 23.15 -2.76 7.91
N GLY A 188 23.56 -2.07 8.98
CA GLY A 188 23.81 -2.70 10.28
C GLY A 188 22.58 -3.43 10.83
N LEU A 189 21.40 -2.83 10.72
CA LEU A 189 20.14 -3.49 11.11
C LEU A 189 19.84 -4.73 10.26
N PHE A 190 20.01 -4.67 8.93
CA PHE A 190 19.78 -5.81 8.05
C PHE A 190 20.78 -6.96 8.25
N LEU A 191 22.02 -6.63 8.61
CA LEU A 191 23.10 -7.60 8.86
C LEU A 191 23.12 -8.13 10.30
N PHE A 192 22.13 -7.75 11.13
CA PHE A 192 22.09 -8.07 12.56
C PHE A 192 23.36 -7.65 13.32
N ARG A 193 23.98 -6.55 12.87
CA ARG A 193 25.12 -5.88 13.49
C ARG A 193 24.77 -4.40 13.68
N PRO A 194 23.94 -4.07 14.69
CA PRO A 194 23.43 -2.71 14.84
C PRO A 194 24.57 -1.72 15.00
N GLU A 195 24.62 -0.75 14.10
CA GLU A 195 25.54 0.38 14.18
C GLU A 195 24.92 1.51 15.04
N PRO A 196 25.74 2.44 15.56
CA PRO A 196 25.24 3.61 16.26
C PRO A 196 24.24 4.39 15.40
N LEU A 197 23.15 4.84 16.02
CA LEU A 197 22.21 5.75 15.38
C LEU A 197 22.93 7.05 14.98
N PRO A 198 22.73 7.58 13.76
CA PRO A 198 23.25 8.89 13.39
C PRO A 198 22.81 9.97 14.38
N ASP A 199 23.71 10.89 14.74
CA ASP A 199 23.45 11.99 15.68
C ASP A 199 22.61 13.10 15.03
N ASN A 200 21.39 12.76 14.66
CA ASN A 200 20.43 13.65 14.01
C ASN A 200 19.03 13.40 14.59
N VAL A 201 18.53 14.38 15.34
CA VAL A 201 17.22 14.30 16.01
C VAL A 201 16.06 14.17 15.01
N PHE A 202 16.16 14.80 13.84
CA PHE A 202 15.13 14.71 12.81
C PHE A 202 15.10 13.33 12.17
N PHE A 203 16.26 12.73 11.94
CA PHE A 203 16.35 11.33 11.52
C PHE A 203 15.74 10.38 12.56
N LEU A 204 16.09 10.55 13.84
CA LEU A 204 15.51 9.76 14.93
C LEU A 204 13.98 9.85 14.95
N LEU A 205 13.42 11.06 14.84
CA LEU A 205 11.98 11.27 14.81
C LEU A 205 11.34 10.68 13.55
N HIS A 206 11.92 10.93 12.37
CA HIS A 206 11.45 10.34 11.12
C HIS A 206 11.40 8.81 11.21
N PHE A 207 12.51 8.21 11.66
CA PHE A 207 12.64 6.77 11.84
C PHE A 207 11.66 6.22 12.87
N LEU A 208 11.44 6.90 14.00
CA LEU A 208 10.44 6.52 15.00
C LEU A 208 9.02 6.52 14.42
N PHE A 209 8.62 7.58 13.72
CA PHE A 209 7.28 7.65 13.14
C PHE A 209 7.06 6.63 12.01
N VAL A 210 8.11 6.30 11.23
CA VAL A 210 8.06 5.19 10.27
C VAL A 210 7.89 3.86 10.98
N GLN A 211 8.58 3.63 12.10
CA GLN A 211 8.38 2.41 12.90
C GLN A 211 6.95 2.31 13.45
N ILE A 212 6.39 3.41 13.95
CA ILE A 212 4.97 3.49 14.37
C ILE A 212 4.04 3.17 13.20
N LEU A 213 4.28 3.74 12.01
CA LEU A 213 3.53 3.44 10.81
C LEU A 213 3.54 1.94 10.50
N MET A 214 4.72 1.31 10.52
CA MET A 214 4.89 -0.13 10.26
C MET A 214 4.18 -1.00 11.30
N ILE A 215 4.24 -0.65 12.59
CA ILE A 215 3.52 -1.40 13.64
C ILE A 215 2.01 -1.36 13.41
N ILE A 216 1.46 -0.21 13.02
CA ILE A 216 0.00 -0.03 12.83
C ILE A 216 -0.47 -0.59 11.47
N PHE A 217 0.40 -0.59 10.46
CA PHE A 217 0.10 -0.94 9.08
C PHE A 217 -0.72 -2.24 8.93
N PRO A 218 -0.30 -3.40 9.46
CA PRO A 218 -1.01 -4.66 9.21
C PRO A 218 -2.40 -4.72 9.86
N PHE A 219 -2.72 -3.81 10.77
CA PHE A 219 -3.99 -3.76 11.50
C PHE A 219 -4.89 -2.62 11.04
N SER A 220 -4.58 -1.98 9.91
CA SER A 220 -5.27 -0.76 9.47
C SER A 220 -5.70 -0.79 8.00
N LYS A 221 -6.37 0.28 7.57
CA LYS A 221 -6.77 0.49 6.17
C LYS A 221 -5.59 0.64 5.22
N LEU A 222 -4.36 0.79 5.74
CA LEU A 222 -3.14 0.81 4.93
C LEU A 222 -2.89 -0.53 4.21
N MET A 223 -3.50 -1.63 4.66
CA MET A 223 -3.51 -2.95 4.01
C MET A 223 -4.23 -2.99 2.64
N HIS A 224 -4.83 -1.88 2.19
CA HIS A 224 -5.57 -1.83 0.94
C HIS A 224 -4.82 -2.23 -0.36
N PRO A 225 -3.49 -2.01 -0.56
CA PRO A 225 -2.86 -2.40 -1.82
C PRO A 225 -2.83 -3.92 -1.97
N PHE A 226 -2.65 -4.64 -0.86
CA PHE A 226 -2.74 -6.10 -0.83
C PHE A 226 -4.19 -6.55 -1.04
N GLY A 227 -5.16 -5.91 -0.38
CA GLY A 227 -6.57 -6.25 -0.55
C GLY A 227 -7.07 -6.07 -1.99
N MET A 228 -6.61 -5.04 -2.70
CA MET A 228 -7.02 -4.78 -4.09
C MET A 228 -6.53 -5.88 -5.05
N LEU A 229 -5.28 -6.32 -4.90
CA LEU A 229 -4.67 -7.32 -5.77
C LEU A 229 -5.09 -8.74 -5.37
N TRP A 230 -5.04 -9.02 -4.07
CA TRP A 230 -5.24 -10.35 -3.51
C TRP A 230 -6.71 -10.77 -3.51
N ASN A 231 -7.63 -9.93 -3.00
CA ASN A 231 -9.05 -10.29 -3.03
C ASN A 231 -9.58 -10.41 -4.46
N ARG A 232 -9.15 -9.57 -5.41
CA ARG A 232 -9.62 -9.67 -6.79
C ARG A 232 -9.18 -10.95 -7.50
N TRP A 233 -8.05 -11.53 -7.10
CA TRP A 233 -7.55 -12.78 -7.66
C TRP A 233 -8.15 -14.03 -6.98
N VAL A 234 -8.35 -13.98 -5.65
CA VAL A 234 -8.85 -15.10 -4.84
C VAL A 234 -10.39 -15.19 -4.85
N VAL A 235 -11.11 -14.08 -4.81
CA VAL A 235 -12.59 -14.04 -4.68
C VAL A 235 -13.31 -14.39 -5.98
N ASN A 236 -12.67 -14.25 -7.13
CA ASN A 236 -13.29 -14.52 -8.43
C ASN A 236 -13.17 -15.99 -8.88
N ARG A 237 -12.63 -16.88 -8.03
CA ARG A 237 -12.66 -18.32 -8.29
C ARG A 237 -13.89 -18.91 -7.61
N PRO A 238 -14.82 -19.56 -8.32
CA PRO A 238 -15.68 -20.53 -7.68
C PRO A 238 -14.84 -21.51 -6.87
N TYR A 239 -15.16 -21.65 -5.59
CA TYR A 239 -14.65 -22.77 -4.83
C TYR A 239 -15.54 -23.97 -5.12
N GLU A 240 -14.95 -25.11 -5.49
CA GLU A 240 -15.66 -26.38 -5.66
C GLU A 240 -15.96 -27.07 -4.32
N GLU A 241 -15.32 -26.61 -3.25
CA GLU A 241 -15.46 -27.13 -1.90
C GLU A 241 -15.83 -26.02 -0.88
N PRO A 242 -16.67 -26.33 0.13
CA PRO A 242 -17.11 -25.36 1.13
C PRO A 242 -15.96 -24.81 1.99
N ALA A 243 -16.18 -23.65 2.62
CA ALA A 243 -15.21 -23.02 3.50
C ALA A 243 -14.81 -23.92 4.67
N MET A 244 -13.53 -23.87 5.07
CA MET A 244 -13.03 -24.58 6.24
C MET A 244 -13.85 -24.17 7.49
N GLY A 245 -14.40 -25.15 8.21
CA GLY A 245 -15.27 -24.92 9.37
C GLY A 245 -16.77 -24.81 9.07
N ILE A 246 -17.19 -24.92 7.80
CA ILE A 246 -18.62 -24.98 7.41
C ILE A 246 -18.88 -26.22 6.52
N PRO A 247 -18.81 -27.45 7.08
CA PRO A 247 -19.13 -28.66 6.32
C PRO A 247 -20.57 -28.59 5.80
N GLY A 248 -20.78 -28.82 4.49
CA GLY A 248 -22.11 -28.87 3.89
C GLY A 248 -22.68 -27.54 3.39
N ALA A 249 -21.90 -26.45 3.34
CA ALA A 249 -22.36 -25.22 2.67
C ALA A 249 -22.60 -25.48 1.17
N GLN A 250 -23.81 -25.15 0.68
CA GLN A 250 -24.12 -25.25 -0.75
C GLN A 250 -23.31 -24.22 -1.54
N ILE A 251 -22.48 -24.71 -2.45
CA ILE A 251 -21.77 -23.88 -3.42
C ILE A 251 -22.74 -23.63 -4.56
N VAL A 252 -23.17 -22.38 -4.70
CA VAL A 252 -24.02 -21.97 -5.80
C VAL A 252 -23.13 -21.73 -7.02
N ALA A 253 -23.27 -22.55 -8.06
CA ALA A 253 -22.60 -22.29 -9.33
C ALA A 253 -23.19 -21.04 -10.03
N PRO A 254 -22.45 -20.39 -10.96
CA PRO A 254 -22.94 -19.20 -11.63
C PRO A 254 -24.01 -19.58 -12.64
N ALA A 255 -24.92 -18.65 -12.93
CA ALA A 255 -25.91 -18.84 -13.98
C ALA A 255 -25.23 -19.15 -15.34
N GLY A 256 -25.68 -20.20 -16.01
CA GLY A 256 -25.19 -20.65 -17.31
C GLY A 256 -24.14 -21.77 -17.30
N VAL A 257 -23.71 -22.24 -16.12
CA VAL A 257 -22.81 -23.40 -16.02
C VAL A 257 -23.64 -24.67 -15.82
N ILE A 258 -23.35 -25.68 -16.64
CA ILE A 258 -23.93 -27.02 -16.57
C ILE A 258 -23.00 -27.88 -15.74
N TYR A 259 -23.52 -28.55 -14.72
CA TYR A 259 -22.76 -29.54 -13.94
C TYR A 259 -23.60 -30.78 -13.71
N GLU A 260 -22.91 -31.91 -13.64
CA GLU A 260 -23.47 -33.20 -13.26
C GLU A 260 -23.32 -33.38 -11.76
N ASP A 261 -24.45 -33.30 -11.06
CA ASP A 261 -24.55 -33.74 -9.67
C ASP A 261 -25.33 -35.05 -9.65
N SER A 262 -24.72 -36.11 -9.12
CA SER A 262 -25.40 -37.39 -8.85
C SER A 262 -26.21 -37.97 -10.04
N GLY A 263 -25.71 -37.75 -11.27
CA GLY A 263 -26.34 -38.21 -12.52
C GLY A 263 -27.45 -37.30 -13.06
N ARG A 264 -27.60 -36.08 -12.54
CA ARG A 264 -28.54 -35.06 -13.04
C ARG A 264 -27.80 -33.83 -13.54
N THR A 265 -28.15 -33.42 -14.76
CA THR A 265 -27.65 -32.19 -15.38
C THR A 265 -28.47 -31.00 -14.89
N ILE A 266 -27.88 -30.14 -14.06
CA ILE A 266 -28.56 -28.93 -13.56
C ILE A 266 -28.16 -27.74 -14.42
N ARG A 267 -29.13 -27.13 -15.12
CA ARG A 267 -28.94 -25.89 -15.88
C ARG A 267 -29.46 -24.72 -15.05
N VAL A 268 -28.55 -23.94 -14.48
CA VAL A 268 -28.91 -22.74 -13.71
C VAL A 268 -29.12 -21.59 -14.69
N GLU A 269 -30.34 -21.40 -15.19
CA GLU A 269 -30.65 -20.33 -16.16
C GLU A 269 -30.66 -18.92 -15.54
N HIS A 270 -30.74 -18.82 -14.22
CA HIS A 270 -30.87 -17.57 -13.46
C HIS A 270 -30.12 -17.72 -12.14
N TRP A 271 -29.57 -16.64 -11.59
CA TRP A 271 -29.06 -16.65 -10.21
C TRP A 271 -30.11 -17.28 -9.28
N PRO A 272 -29.77 -18.32 -8.48
CA PRO A 272 -30.76 -18.85 -7.57
C PRO A 272 -31.15 -17.74 -6.61
N ARG A 273 -32.44 -17.43 -6.58
CA ARG A 273 -33.00 -16.57 -5.54
C ARG A 273 -32.72 -17.31 -4.24
N PHE A 274 -31.87 -16.75 -3.38
CA PHE A 274 -31.72 -17.27 -2.03
C PHE A 274 -33.12 -17.41 -1.45
N PRO A 275 -33.55 -18.60 -1.00
CA PRO A 275 -34.79 -18.69 -0.25
C PRO A 275 -34.56 -17.84 0.98
N VAL A 276 -35.22 -16.68 1.04
CA VAL A 276 -35.45 -15.97 2.30
C VAL A 276 -36.27 -16.96 3.11
N LYS A 277 -35.61 -17.75 3.96
CA LYS A 277 -36.32 -18.49 4.99
C LYS A 277 -37.05 -17.45 5.83
N GLY A 278 -38.36 -17.63 5.91
CA GLY A 278 -39.33 -16.65 6.37
C GLY A 278 -38.89 -15.83 7.58
N VAL A 279 -39.05 -14.51 7.41
CA VAL A 279 -39.53 -13.58 8.43
C VAL A 279 -40.67 -12.82 7.78
#